data_AF-A0A5K0X4W8-F1
#
_entry.id   AF-A0A5K0X4W8-F1
#
_cell.length_a   1.000
_cell.length_b   1.000
_cell.length_c   1.000
_cell.angle_alpha   90.00
_cell.angle_beta   90.00
_cell.angle_gamma   90.00
#
_symmetry.space_group_name_H-M   'P 1'
#
loop_
_entity.id
_entity.type
_entity.pdbx_description
1 polymer ?
#
loop_
_entity_poly.entity_id
_entity_poly.type
_entity_poly.pdbx_seq_one_letter_code
_entity_poly.pdbx_strand_id
1 'polypeptide(L)' 'KKSSTDGIFTPFSGGPRLCPGAQFAQMEISVFLHHLVTNC' A
#
# COMPACT_ATOMS: atom_id res chain seq x y z
N LYS A 1 -15.73 5.94 -18.70
CA LYS A 1 -14.45 5.55 -18.08
C LYS A 1 -14.09 6.56 -16.98
N LYS A 2 -14.70 6.45 -15.81
CA LYS A 2 -14.40 7.23 -14.60
C LYS A 2 -15.17 6.54 -13.47
N SER A 3 -14.50 5.76 -12.62
CA SER A 3 -15.16 5.21 -11.43
C SER A 3 -14.80 6.12 -10.26
N SER A 4 -15.79 6.93 -9.89
CA SER A 4 -15.80 7.86 -8.77
C SER A 4 -15.20 7.23 -7.52
N THR A 5 -14.00 7.68 -7.15
CA THR A 5 -13.30 7.40 -5.89
C THR A 5 -12.54 8.67 -5.53
N ASP A 6 -13.28 9.76 -5.39
CA ASP A 6 -12.79 11.05 -4.90
C ASP A 6 -12.38 10.88 -3.42
N GLY A 7 -11.20 10.31 -3.18
CA GLY A 7 -10.60 10.22 -1.84
C GLY A 7 -9.93 8.90 -1.43
N ILE A 8 -9.91 7.85 -2.27
CA ILE A 8 -9.25 6.59 -1.87
C ILE A 8 -7.76 6.67 -2.19
N PHE A 9 -6.95 6.93 -1.16
CA PHE A 9 -5.50 6.87 -1.22
C PHE A 9 -5.04 5.43 -1.51
N THR A 10 -4.63 5.17 -2.75
CA THR A 10 -4.04 3.90 -3.17
C THR A 10 -2.56 4.12 -3.44
N PRO A 11 -1.67 3.97 -2.42
CA PRO A 11 -0.26 4.38 -2.51
C PRO A 11 0.51 3.67 -3.64
N PHE A 12 0.08 2.47 -4.03
CA PHE A 12 0.72 1.68 -5.09
C PHE A 12 -0.13 1.58 -6.38
N SER A 13 -1.14 2.45 -6.51
CA SER A 13 -2.01 2.72 -7.67
C SER A 13 -2.76 1.52 -8.29
N GLY A 14 -4.09 1.61 -8.39
CA GLY A 14 -4.94 0.62 -9.05
C GLY A 14 -5.09 0.86 -10.56
N GLY A 15 -4.83 -0.16 -11.38
CA GLY A 15 -4.94 -0.12 -12.84
C GLY A 15 -3.64 -0.51 -13.57
N PRO A 16 -3.45 -0.16 -14.86
CA PRO A 16 -2.27 -0.54 -15.65
C PRO A 16 -0.94 0.08 -15.17
N ARG A 17 -0.96 0.93 -14.14
CA ARG A 17 0.23 1.48 -13.46
C ARG A 17 0.40 0.88 -12.05
N LEU A 18 -0.03 -0.37 -11.85
CA LEU A 18 0.21 -1.10 -10.62
C LEU A 18 1.73 -1.22 -10.40
N CYS A 19 2.20 -0.82 -9.22
CA CYS A 19 3.60 -1.04 -8.85
C CYS A 19 3.86 -2.56 -8.77
N PRO A 20 4.84 -3.12 -9.49
CA PRO A 20 5.17 -4.55 -9.38
C PRO A 20 5.60 -4.94 -7.96
N GLY A 21 6.07 -3.97 -7.17
CA GLY A 21 6.40 -4.12 -5.76
C GLY A 21 5.25 -3.86 -4.79
N ALA A 22 4.00 -3.71 -5.22
CA ALA A 22 2.89 -3.36 -4.33
C ALA A 22 2.70 -4.35 -3.17
N GLN A 23 2.76 -5.65 -3.46
CA GLN A 23 2.65 -6.70 -2.43
C GLN A 23 3.89 -6.76 -1.54
N PHE A 24 5.07 -6.53 -2.11
CA PHE A 24 6.32 -6.46 -1.37
C PHE A 24 6.32 -5.28 -0.39
N ALA A 25 5.93 -4.10 -0.85
CA ALA A 25 5.85 -2.92 0.00
C ALA A 25 4.81 -3.06 1.13
N GLN A 26 3.67 -3.72 0.88
CA GLN A 26 2.70 -4.05 1.93
C GLN A 26 3.28 -4.97 3.01
N MET A 27 4.07 -5.98 2.61
CA MET A 27 4.78 -6.85 3.55
C MET A 27 5.78 -6.05 4.39
N GLU A 28 6.67 -5.28 3.74
CA GLU A 28 7.71 -4.52 4.44
C GLU A 28 7.12 -3.52 5.45
N ILE A 29 6.06 -2.81 5.07
CA ILE A 29 5.35 -1.89 5.97
C ILE A 29 4.76 -2.66 7.17
N SER A 30 4.16 -3.81 6.95
CA SER A 30 3.56 -4.62 8.03
C SER A 30 4.60 -5.12 9.02
N VAL A 31 5.73 -5.63 8.50
CA VAL A 31 6.86 -6.10 9.32
C VAL A 31 7.46 -4.92 10.11
N PHE A 32 7.72 -3.80 9.44
CA PHE A 32 8.22 -2.59 10.08
C PHE A 32 7.33 -2.13 11.24
N LEU A 33 6.02 -2.06 11.01
CA LEU A 33 5.05 -1.67 12.04
C LEU A 33 4.99 -2.66 13.20
N HIS A 34 5.07 -3.97 12.93
CA HIS A 34 5.13 -4.98 13.98
C HIS A 34 6.37 -4.76 14.87
N HIS A 35 7.53 -4.57 14.27
CA HIS A 35 8.75 -4.28 15.04
C HIS A 35 8.64 -2.97 15.81
N LEU A 36 8.10 -1.92 15.21
CA LEU A 36 7.89 -0.61 15.84
C LEU A 36 7.01 -0.72 17.09
N VAL A 37 5.87 -1.41 17.00
CA VAL A 37 4.87 -1.49 18.09
C VAL A 37 5.29 -2.50 19.16
N THR A 38 5.93 -3.60 18.78
CA THR A 38 6.29 -4.69 19.72
C THR A 38 7.64 -4.47 20.41
N ASN A 39 8.54 -3.64 19.86
CA ASN A 39 9.85 -3.34 20.48
C ASN A 39 9.92 -1.93 21.09
N CYS A 40 8.77 -1.32 21.39
CA CYS A 40 8.66 -0.15 22.27
C CYS A 40 8.42 -0.58 23.72
#